data_AF-A0AB38DEQ9-F1
#
_entry.id   AF-A0AB38DEQ9-F1
#
_cell.length_a   1.000
_cell.length_b   1.000
_cell.length_c   1.000
_cell.angle_alpha   90.00
_cell.angle_beta   90.00
_cell.angle_gamma   90.00
#
_symmetry.space_group_name_H-M   'P 1'
#
loop_
_entity.id
_entity.type
_entity.pdbx_description
1 polymer ?
#
loop_
_entity_poly.entity_id
_entity_poly.type
_entity_poly.pdbx_seq_one_letter_code
_entity_poly.pdbx_strand_id
1 'polypeptide(L)'
;MDIAPGRRADVHMWVTSHQYGSGTARIQTFRDREGRDIALITLRDGDVDASPDVAAAEYRSAAWREFFSDAHHPPVVIFNLLGSKAAFDAEREVIITEFDTDGRYLGLTDISQHDLIVLNQLGAEWDEGIGFVPLQDPPVTHLEVLRKVAVCELPEGDLFRDMNKFMAVDWAAAVSLAAECLSSGSKFPPDLPAHVPRDLAKAAQSFWRKPIRLIVEPDEPPRFGNGQHRAEALRRQNATVAIMLDTRLVDSEPLPGEIRIVKEL
;
A
#
# COMPACT_ATOMS: atom_id res chain seq x y z
N MET A 1 -10.08 -17.80 38.93
CA MET A 1 -8.62 -18.07 38.95
C MET A 1 -7.98 -16.76 38.57
N ASP A 2 -7.33 -16.08 39.51
CA ASP A 2 -6.63 -14.83 39.21
C ASP A 2 -5.43 -15.14 38.32
N ILE A 3 -5.37 -14.49 37.16
CA ILE A 3 -4.29 -14.69 36.20
C ILE A 3 -3.07 -13.93 36.72
N ALA A 4 -1.93 -14.62 36.82
CA ALA A 4 -0.70 -14.05 37.34
C ALA A 4 -0.23 -12.83 36.51
N PRO A 5 0.35 -11.80 37.15
CA PRO A 5 0.92 -10.66 36.44
C PRO A 5 2.14 -11.09 35.61
N GLY A 6 2.34 -10.42 34.47
CA GLY A 6 3.46 -10.70 33.56
C GLY A 6 3.14 -10.45 32.09
N ARG A 7 4.14 -10.67 31.22
CA ARG A 7 3.98 -10.73 29.77
C ARG A 7 3.19 -11.97 29.38
N ARG A 8 2.13 -11.78 28.59
CA ARG A 8 1.21 -12.83 28.10
C ARG A 8 1.51 -13.26 26.67
N ALA A 9 1.93 -12.33 25.81
CA ALA A 9 2.22 -12.58 24.41
C ALA A 9 3.29 -11.61 23.90
N ASP A 10 4.00 -12.05 22.87
CA ASP A 10 4.96 -11.28 22.10
C ASP A 10 4.89 -11.75 20.64
N VAL A 11 4.38 -10.90 19.76
CA VAL A 11 4.18 -11.22 18.34
C VAL A 11 4.91 -10.18 17.52
N HIS A 12 6.01 -10.59 16.87
CA HIS A 12 6.87 -9.70 16.11
C HIS A 12 6.29 -9.25 14.77
N MET A 13 5.37 -10.02 14.18
CA MET A 13 4.67 -9.67 12.95
C MET A 13 3.17 -9.81 13.16
N TRP A 14 2.59 -8.83 13.83
CA TRP A 14 1.17 -8.71 14.02
C TRP A 14 0.56 -7.95 12.84
N VAL A 15 -0.34 -8.60 12.12
CA VAL A 15 -1.04 -8.01 10.97
C VAL A 15 -2.43 -7.60 11.40
N THR A 16 -2.70 -6.31 11.35
CA THR A 16 -4.00 -5.74 11.69
C THR A 16 -4.73 -5.29 10.43
N SER A 17 -6.05 -5.46 10.41
CA SER A 17 -6.91 -4.98 9.33
C SER A 17 -7.76 -3.83 9.84
N HIS A 18 -7.66 -2.70 9.15
CA HIS A 18 -8.29 -1.44 9.51
C HIS A 18 -9.14 -0.95 8.34
N GLN A 19 -10.06 -0.01 8.59
CA GLN A 19 -10.79 0.66 7.50
C GLN A 19 -9.86 1.43 6.54
N TYR A 20 -8.63 1.74 6.99
CA TYR A 20 -7.60 2.43 6.23
C TYR A 20 -6.66 1.50 5.47
N GLY A 21 -6.79 0.18 5.63
CA GLY A 21 -5.95 -0.84 5.00
C GLY A 21 -5.41 -1.86 5.99
N SER A 22 -4.48 -2.71 5.54
CA SER A 22 -3.71 -3.59 6.42
C SER A 22 -2.54 -2.84 7.03
N GLY A 23 -2.24 -3.11 8.30
CA GLY A 23 -1.02 -2.64 8.94
C GLY A 23 -0.20 -3.78 9.54
N THR A 24 1.07 -3.50 9.82
CA THR A 24 2.01 -4.41 10.47
C THR A 24 2.61 -3.73 11.69
N ALA A 25 2.77 -4.49 12.78
CA ALA A 25 3.43 -4.02 13.99
C ALA A 25 4.01 -5.20 14.77
N ARG A 26 4.80 -4.93 15.81
CA ARG A 26 5.00 -5.87 16.92
C ARG A 26 4.00 -5.56 18.02
N ILE A 27 3.47 -6.58 18.70
CA ILE A 27 2.68 -6.39 19.92
C ILE A 27 3.22 -7.24 21.06
N GLN A 28 3.42 -6.61 22.21
CA GLN A 28 3.62 -7.26 23.49
C GLN A 28 2.42 -6.98 24.39
N THR A 29 1.90 -8.01 25.04
CA THR A 29 0.73 -7.86 25.93
C THR A 29 1.07 -8.22 27.35
N PHE A 30 0.58 -7.43 28.30
CA PHE A 30 0.90 -7.57 29.72
C PHE A 30 -0.36 -7.51 30.58
N ARG A 31 -0.29 -8.16 31.73
CA ARG A 31 -1.16 -7.91 32.87
C ARG A 31 -0.29 -7.40 34.01
N ASP A 32 -0.58 -6.21 34.53
CA ASP A 32 0.15 -5.69 35.69
C ASP A 32 -0.37 -6.27 37.02
N ARG A 33 0.27 -5.88 38.13
CA ARG A 33 -0.11 -6.36 39.48
C ARG A 33 -1.44 -5.80 39.97
N GLU A 34 -1.90 -4.69 39.41
CA GLU A 34 -3.19 -4.06 39.72
C GLU A 34 -4.33 -4.65 38.88
N GLY A 35 -4.00 -5.55 37.94
CA GLY A 35 -4.95 -6.20 37.07
C GLY A 35 -5.21 -5.45 35.76
N ARG A 36 -4.46 -4.39 35.45
CA ARG A 36 -4.60 -3.65 34.18
C ARG A 36 -4.02 -4.47 33.03
N ASP A 37 -4.78 -4.56 31.95
CA ASP A 37 -4.32 -5.10 30.67
C ASP A 37 -3.64 -4.01 29.85
N ILE A 38 -2.45 -4.30 29.33
CA ILE A 38 -1.64 -3.34 28.58
C ILE A 38 -1.19 -3.98 27.27
N ALA A 39 -1.47 -3.32 26.15
CA ALA A 39 -0.94 -3.62 24.83
C ALA A 39 0.16 -2.61 24.49
N LEU A 40 1.41 -3.08 24.41
CA LEU A 40 2.54 -2.32 23.90
C LEU A 40 2.70 -2.67 22.41
N ILE A 41 2.38 -1.73 21.54
CA ILE A 41 2.46 -1.87 20.10
C ILE A 41 3.70 -1.13 19.62
N THR A 42 4.63 -1.84 19.02
CA THR A 42 5.84 -1.24 18.47
C THR A 42 5.72 -1.11 16.96
N LEU A 43 5.81 0.12 16.45
CA LEU A 43 5.83 0.47 15.04
C LEU A 43 7.26 0.78 14.64
N ARG A 44 7.79 0.03 13.69
CA ARG A 44 9.19 0.10 13.24
C ARG A 44 9.30 0.80 11.90
N ASP A 45 10.51 1.19 11.50
CA ASP A 45 10.76 1.53 10.10
C ASP A 45 10.43 0.32 9.19
N GLY A 46 9.70 0.57 8.11
CA GLY A 46 9.20 -0.45 7.20
C GLY A 46 7.85 -1.09 7.58
N ASP A 47 7.32 -0.85 8.78
CA ASP A 47 5.94 -1.26 9.09
C ASP A 47 4.94 -0.43 8.27
N VAL A 48 3.89 -1.09 7.77
CA VAL A 48 2.78 -0.43 7.08
C VAL A 48 1.78 0.00 8.15
N ASP A 49 1.42 1.28 8.23
CA ASP A 49 0.42 1.73 9.19
C ASP A 49 -0.31 3.00 8.73
N ALA A 50 -1.54 3.15 9.22
CA ALA A 50 -2.36 4.34 9.01
C ALA A 50 -2.11 5.45 10.05
N SER A 51 -1.19 5.22 11.00
CA SER A 51 -0.79 6.07 12.13
C SER A 51 -1.62 5.85 13.42
N PRO A 52 -0.98 5.77 14.62
CA PRO A 52 -1.62 5.71 15.94
C PRO A 52 -2.81 6.64 16.17
N ASP A 53 -2.77 7.88 15.69
CA ASP A 53 -3.85 8.87 15.86
C ASP A 53 -5.11 8.51 15.06
N VAL A 54 -4.93 7.87 13.90
CA VAL A 54 -6.00 7.51 12.98
C VAL A 54 -6.57 6.12 13.32
N ALA A 55 -5.70 5.17 13.68
CA ALA A 55 -6.05 3.76 13.86
C ALA A 55 -6.08 3.29 15.33
N ALA A 56 -5.82 4.16 16.32
CA ALA A 56 -5.84 3.89 17.76
C ALA A 56 -6.97 2.96 18.22
N ALA A 57 -8.21 3.31 17.91
CA ALA A 57 -9.39 2.56 18.33
C ALA A 57 -9.45 1.16 17.70
N GLU A 58 -8.96 1.03 16.47
CA GLU A 58 -8.93 -0.23 15.73
C GLU A 58 -7.83 -1.14 16.26
N TYR A 59 -6.64 -0.60 16.56
CA TYR A 59 -5.59 -1.31 17.28
C TYR A 59 -6.05 -1.80 18.65
N ARG A 60 -6.70 -0.95 19.45
CA ARG A 60 -7.25 -1.33 20.75
C ARG A 60 -8.26 -2.46 20.61
N SER A 61 -9.17 -2.37 19.64
CA SER A 61 -10.21 -3.36 19.40
C SER A 61 -9.63 -4.70 18.91
N ALA A 62 -8.66 -4.65 18.00
CA ALA A 62 -7.97 -5.84 17.50
C ALA A 62 -7.16 -6.52 18.61
N ALA A 63 -6.38 -5.76 19.37
CA ALA A 63 -5.61 -6.27 20.49
C ALA A 63 -6.53 -6.89 21.55
N TRP A 64 -7.62 -6.21 21.91
CA TRP A 64 -8.59 -6.72 22.89
C TRP A 64 -9.17 -8.07 22.45
N ARG A 65 -9.63 -8.14 21.20
CA ARG A 65 -10.22 -9.34 20.62
C ARG A 65 -9.24 -10.51 20.57
N GLU A 66 -7.99 -10.25 20.18
CA GLU A 66 -7.02 -11.31 19.86
C GLU A 66 -6.23 -11.79 21.08
N PHE A 67 -5.90 -10.90 22.02
CA PHE A 67 -4.99 -11.21 23.13
C PHE A 67 -5.61 -11.06 24.52
N PHE A 68 -6.76 -10.40 24.62
CA PHE A 68 -7.43 -10.12 25.90
C PHE A 68 -8.90 -10.55 25.87
N SER A 69 -9.20 -11.67 25.22
CA SER A 69 -10.58 -12.18 25.06
C SER A 69 -11.30 -12.49 26.39
N ASP A 70 -10.54 -12.65 27.47
CA ASP A 70 -10.98 -12.87 28.84
C ASP A 70 -11.18 -11.57 29.64
N ALA A 71 -10.74 -10.43 29.13
CA ALA A 71 -10.76 -9.15 29.85
C ALA A 71 -12.12 -8.46 29.76
N HIS A 72 -12.62 -7.97 30.89
CA HIS A 72 -13.87 -7.20 30.98
C HIS A 72 -13.76 -5.77 30.46
N HIS A 73 -12.54 -5.22 30.39
CA HIS A 73 -12.28 -3.87 29.93
C HIS A 73 -11.21 -3.91 28.82
N PRO A 74 -11.30 -3.02 27.81
CA PRO A 74 -10.30 -2.99 26.77
C PRO A 74 -8.94 -2.52 27.32
N PRO A 75 -7.82 -3.03 26.75
CA PRO A 75 -6.48 -2.75 27.27
C PRO A 75 -6.12 -1.27 27.15
N VAL A 76 -5.17 -0.84 27.98
CA VAL A 76 -4.40 0.38 27.77
C VAL A 76 -3.52 0.16 26.54
N VAL A 77 -3.53 1.09 25.59
CA VAL A 77 -2.72 1.01 24.38
C VAL A 77 -1.57 1.99 24.45
N ILE A 78 -0.38 1.46 24.27
CA ILE A 78 0.88 2.20 24.29
C ILE A 78 1.58 1.93 22.97
N PHE A 79 1.97 2.98 22.26
CA PHE A 79 2.78 2.87 21.06
C PHE A 79 4.24 3.19 21.35
N ASN A 80 5.13 2.35 20.85
CA ASN A 80 6.58 2.55 20.81
C ASN A 80 6.99 2.77 19.35
N LEU A 81 7.53 3.93 19.02
CA LEU A 81 7.84 4.35 17.66
C LEU A 81 9.35 4.23 17.41
N LEU A 82 9.77 3.15 16.75
CA LEU A 82 11.17 2.85 16.46
C LEU A 82 11.55 3.26 15.04
N GLY A 83 11.94 4.53 14.88
CA GLY A 83 12.37 5.06 13.57
C GLY A 83 11.27 5.06 12.50
N SER A 84 10.02 4.84 12.90
CA SER A 84 8.87 4.80 12.00
C SER A 84 8.72 6.13 11.26
N LYS A 85 8.67 6.06 9.92
CA LYS A 85 8.35 7.20 9.04
C LYS A 85 6.85 7.46 8.91
N ALA A 86 6.02 6.82 9.73
CA ALA A 86 4.63 7.22 9.85
C ALA A 86 4.57 8.73 10.12
N ALA A 87 3.57 9.42 9.59
CA ALA A 87 3.56 10.88 9.45
C ALA A 87 3.46 11.60 10.82
N PHE A 88 4.54 11.58 11.59
CA PHE A 88 4.64 12.07 12.96
C PHE A 88 5.77 13.08 13.10
N ASP A 89 5.57 14.00 14.04
CA ASP A 89 6.61 14.85 14.57
C ASP A 89 7.56 13.94 15.38
N ALA A 90 8.78 13.74 14.88
CA ALA A 90 9.74 12.72 15.32
C ALA A 90 10.33 12.94 16.73
N GLU A 91 9.68 13.73 17.59
CA GLU A 91 10.18 14.08 18.92
C GLU A 91 9.76 13.08 20.02
N ARG A 92 8.76 12.21 19.77
CA ARG A 92 8.20 11.31 20.80
C ARG A 92 8.36 9.83 20.44
N GLU A 93 9.13 9.11 21.25
CA GLU A 93 9.43 7.68 21.03
C GLU A 93 8.37 6.74 21.63
N VAL A 94 7.70 7.12 22.73
CA VAL A 94 6.70 6.26 23.41
C VAL A 94 5.50 7.06 23.89
N ILE A 95 4.31 6.67 23.45
CA ILE A 95 3.06 7.39 23.67
C ILE A 95 1.94 6.48 24.18
N ILE A 96 1.09 7.01 25.05
CA ILE A 96 -0.15 6.38 25.52
C ILE A 96 -1.32 6.96 24.73
N THR A 97 -2.29 6.09 24.43
CA THR A 97 -3.51 6.46 23.73
C THR A 97 -4.65 6.66 24.72
N GLU A 98 -5.28 7.84 24.68
CA GLU A 98 -6.40 8.16 25.58
C GLU A 98 -7.74 7.89 24.92
N PHE A 99 -8.66 7.33 25.70
CA PHE A 99 -10.03 7.03 25.28
C PHE A 99 -11.04 7.47 26.32
N ASP A 100 -12.23 7.89 25.90
CA ASP A 100 -13.35 8.11 26.80
C ASP A 100 -14.00 6.80 27.26
N THR A 101 -15.03 6.92 28.11
CA THR A 101 -15.79 5.78 28.63
C THR A 101 -16.54 5.00 27.56
N ASP A 102 -16.83 5.62 26.41
CA ASP A 102 -17.47 5.00 25.26
C ASP A 102 -16.44 4.37 24.29
N GLY A 103 -15.14 4.46 24.62
CA GLY A 103 -14.04 3.94 23.82
C GLY A 103 -13.66 4.83 22.63
N ARG A 104 -14.10 6.09 22.60
CA ARG A 104 -13.70 7.05 21.56
C ARG A 104 -12.33 7.61 21.88
N TYR A 105 -11.51 7.70 20.84
CA TYR A 105 -10.17 8.28 20.93
C TYR A 105 -10.22 9.76 21.32
N LEU A 106 -9.43 10.14 22.32
CA LEU A 106 -9.34 11.51 22.86
C LEU A 106 -8.01 12.19 22.53
N GLY A 107 -6.93 11.43 22.34
CA GLY A 107 -5.62 11.97 22.03
C GLY A 107 -4.47 11.05 22.42
N LEU A 108 -3.25 11.61 22.30
CA LEU A 108 -2.00 10.96 22.66
C LEU A 108 -1.32 11.76 23.77
N THR A 109 -0.75 11.05 24.74
CA THR A 109 0.08 11.63 25.79
C THR A 109 1.38 10.86 25.92
N ASP A 110 2.41 11.50 26.47
CA ASP A 110 3.69 10.81 26.70
C ASP A 110 3.51 9.76 27.78
N ILE A 111 4.23 8.64 27.64
CA ILE A 111 4.19 7.59 28.66
C ILE A 111 4.65 8.12 30.02
N SER A 112 3.90 7.77 31.08
CA SER A 112 4.26 8.14 32.44
C SER A 112 5.51 7.37 32.91
N GLN A 113 6.31 7.98 33.79
CA GLN A 113 7.43 7.26 34.42
C GLN A 113 6.97 6.01 35.19
N HIS A 114 5.75 6.06 35.75
CA HIS A 114 5.18 4.92 36.45
C HIS A 114 4.94 3.74 35.50
N ASP A 115 4.27 3.97 34.36
CA ASP A 115 3.98 2.90 33.40
C ASP A 115 5.25 2.36 32.74
N LEU A 116 6.25 3.22 32.49
CA LEU A 116 7.59 2.79 32.06
C LEU A 116 8.23 1.82 33.06
N ILE A 117 8.21 2.16 34.36
CA ILE A 117 8.78 1.28 35.40
C ILE A 117 8.01 -0.04 35.48
N VAL A 118 6.68 0.00 35.42
CA VAL A 118 5.83 -1.20 35.44
C VAL A 118 6.16 -2.11 34.25
N LEU A 119 6.20 -1.58 33.03
CA LEU A 119 6.51 -2.34 31.83
C LEU A 119 7.91 -2.94 31.87
N ASN A 120 8.92 -2.19 32.31
CA ASN A 120 10.27 -2.70 32.51
C ASN A 120 10.30 -3.88 33.49
N GLN A 121 9.58 -3.79 34.61
CA GLN A 121 9.48 -4.90 35.58
C GLN A 121 8.74 -6.11 35.04
N LEU A 122 7.80 -5.92 34.11
CA LEU A 122 7.07 -6.98 33.43
C LEU A 122 7.86 -7.58 32.24
N GLY A 123 9.04 -7.05 31.94
CA GLY A 123 9.92 -7.53 30.88
C GLY A 123 9.55 -7.01 29.49
N ALA A 124 9.04 -5.78 29.39
CA ALA A 124 8.86 -5.12 28.11
C ALA A 124 10.19 -4.95 27.38
N GLU A 125 10.16 -5.18 26.07
CA GLU A 125 11.30 -4.99 25.19
C GLU A 125 11.00 -3.77 24.32
N TRP A 126 11.87 -2.78 24.38
CA TRP A 126 11.67 -1.48 23.72
C TRP A 126 12.34 -1.41 22.35
N ASP A 127 13.12 -2.42 22.00
CA ASP A 127 13.71 -2.61 20.68
C ASP A 127 12.82 -3.53 19.82
N GLU A 128 13.35 -4.02 18.70
CA GLU A 128 12.62 -4.95 17.84
C GLU A 128 12.42 -6.33 18.49
N GLY A 129 13.17 -6.61 19.56
CA GLY A 129 13.11 -7.81 20.39
C GLY A 129 13.94 -8.98 19.89
N ILE A 130 14.22 -9.89 20.82
CA ILE A 130 15.02 -11.07 20.54
C ILE A 130 14.30 -11.97 19.53
N GLY A 131 14.99 -12.35 18.45
CA GLY A 131 14.43 -13.21 17.40
C GLY A 131 13.63 -12.46 16.33
N PHE A 132 13.61 -11.12 16.38
CA PHE A 132 13.11 -10.33 15.28
C PHE A 132 13.91 -10.61 14.00
N VAL A 133 13.17 -10.97 12.96
CA VAL A 133 13.66 -11.02 11.59
C VAL A 133 12.92 -9.91 10.86
N PRO A 134 13.60 -8.87 10.35
CA PRO A 134 12.98 -7.85 9.53
C PRO A 134 12.16 -8.52 8.44
N LEU A 135 10.96 -7.98 8.16
CA LEU A 135 10.26 -8.33 6.94
C LEU A 135 11.20 -7.95 5.78
N GLN A 136 11.88 -8.94 5.23
CA GLN A 136 12.55 -8.78 3.96
C GLN A 136 11.44 -8.90 2.93
N ASP A 137 11.02 -7.76 2.37
CA ASP A 137 10.33 -7.80 1.11
C ASP A 137 11.18 -8.67 0.16
N PRO A 138 10.56 -9.60 -0.59
CA PRO A 138 11.31 -10.34 -1.58
C PRO A 138 12.07 -9.32 -2.44
N PRO A 139 13.36 -9.57 -2.74
CA PRO A 139 14.14 -8.62 -3.51
C PRO A 139 13.38 -8.29 -4.78
N VAL A 140 13.28 -7.01 -5.10
CA VAL A 140 12.68 -6.55 -6.35
C VAL A 140 13.44 -7.21 -7.48
N THR A 141 12.77 -8.12 -8.18
CA THR A 141 13.36 -8.87 -9.28
C THR A 141 12.90 -8.32 -10.61
N HIS A 142 11.72 -7.70 -10.63
CA HIS A 142 11.08 -7.24 -11.84
C HIS A 142 10.58 -5.80 -11.71
N LEU A 143 10.47 -5.14 -12.85
CA LEU A 143 9.91 -3.80 -12.99
C LEU A 143 8.73 -3.87 -13.95
N GLU A 144 7.59 -3.30 -13.56
CA GLU A 144 6.54 -2.96 -14.51
C GLU A 144 6.85 -1.61 -15.15
N VAL A 145 6.88 -1.59 -16.47
CA VAL A 145 7.26 -0.42 -17.26
C VAL A 145 6.20 -0.08 -18.30
N LEU A 146 5.95 1.20 -18.51
CA LEU A 146 5.19 1.67 -19.65
C LEU A 146 6.12 1.87 -20.84
N ARG A 147 5.79 1.30 -21.98
CA ARG A 147 6.54 1.44 -23.24
C ARG A 147 5.66 1.82 -24.42
N LYS A 148 6.25 2.54 -25.38
CA LYS A 148 5.68 2.78 -26.71
C LYS A 148 5.89 1.53 -27.57
N VAL A 149 4.84 1.09 -28.25
CA VAL A 149 4.88 -0.01 -29.23
C VAL A 149 4.16 0.42 -30.50
N ALA A 150 4.48 -0.21 -31.63
CA ALA A 150 3.73 0.06 -32.84
C ALA A 150 2.35 -0.61 -32.76
N VAL A 151 1.30 0.09 -33.19
CA VAL A 151 -0.07 -0.48 -33.17
C VAL A 151 -0.16 -1.73 -34.05
N CYS A 152 0.63 -1.80 -35.13
CA CYS A 152 0.69 -2.96 -36.02
C CYS A 152 1.36 -4.20 -35.39
N GLU A 153 2.12 -4.05 -34.31
CA GLU A 153 2.73 -5.16 -33.56
C GLU A 153 1.76 -5.78 -32.55
N LEU A 154 0.65 -5.11 -32.24
CA LEU A 154 -0.36 -5.63 -31.34
C LEU A 154 -1.20 -6.72 -32.03
N PRO A 155 -1.55 -7.81 -31.31
CA PRO A 155 -2.38 -8.85 -31.88
C PRO A 155 -3.76 -8.32 -32.29
N GLU A 156 -4.47 -9.12 -33.08
CA GLU A 156 -5.91 -8.91 -33.28
C GLU A 156 -6.65 -9.29 -32.00
N GLY A 157 -7.64 -8.47 -31.61
CA GLY A 157 -8.40 -8.69 -30.39
C GLY A 157 -9.77 -9.31 -30.69
N ASP A 158 -10.23 -10.21 -29.84
CA ASP A 158 -11.60 -10.74 -29.92
C ASP A 158 -12.59 -9.73 -29.31
N LEU A 159 -13.19 -8.90 -30.15
CA LEU A 159 -13.99 -7.75 -29.72
C LEU A 159 -15.35 -8.19 -29.14
N PHE A 160 -15.44 -8.21 -27.80
CA PHE A 160 -16.69 -8.57 -27.11
C PHE A 160 -17.65 -7.40 -26.81
N ARG A 161 -17.38 -6.19 -27.31
CA ARG A 161 -18.23 -5.00 -27.11
C ARG A 161 -18.38 -4.23 -28.40
N ASP A 162 -19.52 -3.56 -28.55
CA ASP A 162 -19.75 -2.62 -29.65
C ASP A 162 -18.70 -1.49 -29.65
N MET A 163 -18.01 -1.37 -30.79
CA MET A 163 -16.97 -0.38 -31.02
C MET A 163 -17.53 1.04 -31.20
N ASN A 164 -18.81 1.23 -31.52
CA ASN A 164 -19.38 2.57 -31.74
C ASN A 164 -19.13 3.53 -30.57
N LYS A 165 -19.28 3.03 -29.34
CA LYS A 165 -19.02 3.82 -28.12
C LYS A 165 -17.53 4.13 -27.94
N PHE A 166 -16.64 3.23 -28.33
CA PHE A 166 -15.19 3.45 -28.27
C PHE A 166 -14.77 4.46 -29.35
N MET A 167 -15.33 4.37 -30.55
CA MET A 167 -15.00 5.26 -31.66
C MET A 167 -15.50 6.69 -31.50
N ALA A 168 -16.30 6.99 -30.46
CA ALA A 168 -16.74 8.34 -30.13
C ALA A 168 -15.61 9.25 -29.58
N VAL A 169 -14.47 8.67 -29.20
CA VAL A 169 -13.30 9.40 -28.71
C VAL A 169 -12.15 9.30 -29.72
N ASP A 170 -11.39 10.38 -29.89
CA ASP A 170 -10.14 10.38 -30.66
C ASP A 170 -9.01 9.73 -29.85
N TRP A 171 -8.84 8.42 -30.04
CA TRP A 171 -7.80 7.62 -29.39
C TRP A 171 -6.40 7.92 -29.93
N ALA A 172 -6.28 8.34 -31.20
CA ALA A 172 -4.99 8.78 -31.77
C ALA A 172 -4.48 10.05 -31.08
N ALA A 173 -5.37 11.03 -30.86
CA ALA A 173 -5.06 12.20 -30.05
C ALA A 173 -4.82 11.82 -28.57
N ALA A 174 -5.62 10.90 -28.02
CA ALA A 174 -5.49 10.49 -26.62
C ALA A 174 -4.13 9.83 -26.32
N VAL A 175 -3.65 8.94 -27.18
CA VAL A 175 -2.35 8.27 -26.99
C VAL A 175 -1.19 9.23 -27.18
N SER A 176 -1.32 10.22 -28.08
CA SER A 176 -0.31 11.25 -28.31
C SER A 176 -0.18 12.16 -27.09
N LEU A 177 -1.31 12.67 -26.58
CA LEU A 177 -1.35 13.44 -25.32
C LEU A 177 -0.77 12.61 -24.17
N ALA A 178 -1.11 11.32 -24.12
CA ALA A 178 -0.65 10.46 -23.06
C ALA A 178 0.87 10.27 -23.06
N ALA A 179 1.43 10.04 -24.24
CA ALA A 179 2.86 9.91 -24.44
C ALA A 179 3.61 11.20 -24.06
N GLU A 180 3.07 12.37 -24.39
CA GLU A 180 3.64 13.67 -24.03
C GLU A 180 3.70 13.86 -22.51
N CYS A 181 2.58 13.62 -21.82
CA CYS A 181 2.49 13.75 -20.36
C CYS A 181 3.39 12.75 -19.61
N LEU A 182 3.63 11.56 -20.16
CA LEU A 182 4.55 10.60 -19.56
C LEU A 182 6.02 11.00 -19.74
N SER A 183 6.34 11.70 -20.84
CA SER A 183 7.70 12.16 -21.15
C SER A 183 8.09 13.49 -20.47
N SER A 184 7.15 14.24 -19.88
CA SER A 184 7.42 15.56 -19.26
C SER A 184 8.15 15.52 -17.91
N GLY A 185 8.51 14.34 -17.39
CA GLY A 185 9.19 14.19 -16.10
C GLY A 185 8.33 14.52 -14.87
N SER A 186 7.03 14.78 -15.06
CA SER A 186 6.08 15.10 -13.99
C SER A 186 5.87 13.94 -13.01
N LYS A 187 5.25 14.22 -11.84
CA LYS A 187 4.82 13.20 -10.87
C LYS A 187 4.02 12.11 -11.57
N PHE A 188 4.16 10.85 -11.16
CA PHE A 188 3.31 9.76 -11.66
C PHE A 188 2.14 9.52 -10.67
N PRO A 189 0.90 9.36 -11.14
CA PRO A 189 0.45 9.56 -12.53
C PRO A 189 0.54 11.04 -12.95
N PRO A 190 0.83 11.34 -14.23
CA PRO A 190 0.97 12.72 -14.69
C PRO A 190 -0.36 13.47 -14.70
N ASP A 191 -0.28 14.76 -14.45
CA ASP A 191 -1.40 15.69 -14.61
C ASP A 191 -1.65 15.94 -16.10
N LEU A 192 -2.92 16.06 -16.46
CA LEU A 192 -3.32 16.46 -17.81
C LEU A 192 -3.54 17.97 -17.90
N PRO A 193 -3.25 18.60 -19.05
CA PRO A 193 -3.54 20.02 -19.23
C PRO A 193 -5.03 20.32 -19.05
N ALA A 194 -5.36 21.36 -18.26
CA ALA A 194 -6.75 21.69 -17.90
C ALA A 194 -7.64 22.06 -19.08
N HIS A 195 -7.06 22.43 -20.23
CA HIS A 195 -7.77 22.80 -21.45
C HIS A 195 -8.21 21.59 -22.30
N VAL A 196 -7.76 20.37 -21.96
CA VAL A 196 -8.11 19.16 -22.70
C VAL A 196 -9.56 18.76 -22.42
N PRO A 197 -10.38 18.46 -23.46
CA PRO A 197 -11.75 17.97 -23.28
C PRO A 197 -11.83 16.73 -22.38
N ARG A 198 -12.86 16.66 -21.52
CA ARG A 198 -12.98 15.63 -20.48
C ARG A 198 -12.88 14.20 -21.00
N ASP A 199 -13.48 13.90 -22.15
CA ASP A 199 -13.49 12.54 -22.70
C ASP A 199 -12.13 12.15 -23.29
N LEU A 200 -11.45 13.10 -23.94
CA LEU A 200 -10.07 12.93 -24.40
C LEU A 200 -9.12 12.74 -23.21
N ALA A 201 -9.31 13.53 -22.15
CA ALA A 201 -8.53 13.43 -20.93
C ALA A 201 -8.68 12.05 -20.24
N LYS A 202 -9.93 11.55 -20.13
CA LYS A 202 -10.19 10.21 -19.60
C LYS A 202 -9.56 9.11 -20.47
N ALA A 203 -9.62 9.24 -21.79
CA ALA A 203 -9.00 8.29 -22.70
C ALA A 203 -7.47 8.30 -22.58
N ALA A 204 -6.85 9.49 -22.52
CA ALA A 204 -5.42 9.63 -22.29
C ALA A 204 -4.99 8.99 -20.96
N GLN A 205 -5.69 9.30 -19.86
CA GLN A 205 -5.43 8.71 -18.54
C GLN A 205 -5.50 7.18 -18.53
N SER A 206 -6.34 6.60 -19.38
CA SER A 206 -6.47 5.15 -19.44
C SER A 206 -5.18 4.44 -19.86
N PHE A 207 -4.27 5.11 -20.58
CA PHE A 207 -3.01 4.53 -21.03
C PHE A 207 -1.96 4.32 -19.92
N TRP A 208 -2.11 4.95 -18.75
CA TRP A 208 -1.26 4.65 -17.58
C TRP A 208 -2.03 4.14 -16.37
N ARG A 209 -3.34 4.41 -16.26
CA ARG A 209 -4.16 3.83 -15.17
C ARG A 209 -4.63 2.41 -15.46
N LYS A 210 -4.87 2.09 -16.73
CA LYS A 210 -5.27 0.76 -17.21
C LYS A 210 -4.58 0.47 -18.55
N PRO A 211 -3.24 0.44 -18.57
CA PRO A 211 -2.46 0.31 -19.81
C PRO A 211 -2.82 -0.96 -20.60
N ILE A 212 -2.56 -0.94 -21.91
CA ILE A 212 -2.67 -2.17 -22.72
C ILE A 212 -1.69 -3.19 -22.13
N ARG A 213 -2.12 -4.44 -21.97
CA ARG A 213 -1.28 -5.51 -21.43
C ARG A 213 -1.49 -6.76 -22.26
N LEU A 214 -0.40 -7.40 -22.65
CA LEU A 214 -0.41 -8.70 -23.28
C LEU A 214 -0.12 -9.78 -22.24
N ILE A 215 -0.69 -10.96 -22.46
CA ILE A 215 -0.32 -12.20 -21.81
C ILE A 215 0.53 -12.95 -22.83
N VAL A 216 1.76 -13.25 -22.43
CA VAL A 216 2.75 -13.97 -23.24
C VAL A 216 3.03 -15.28 -22.52
N GLU A 217 2.64 -16.39 -23.14
CA GLU A 217 2.90 -17.74 -22.65
C GLU A 217 3.91 -18.41 -23.59
N PRO A 218 4.80 -19.29 -23.08
CA PRO A 218 5.70 -20.04 -23.94
C PRO A 218 4.91 -20.80 -25.01
N ASP A 219 5.39 -20.73 -26.25
CA ASP A 219 4.82 -21.42 -27.42
C ASP A 219 3.39 -20.96 -27.85
N GLU A 220 2.83 -19.93 -27.23
CA GLU A 220 1.54 -19.34 -27.63
C GLU A 220 1.69 -17.93 -28.24
N PRO A 221 0.87 -17.56 -29.24
CA PRO A 221 0.79 -16.18 -29.70
C PRO A 221 0.35 -15.24 -28.55
N PRO A 222 0.93 -14.02 -28.45
CA PRO A 222 0.51 -13.05 -27.45
C PRO A 222 -0.99 -12.74 -27.55
N ARG A 223 -1.67 -12.71 -26.40
CA ARG A 223 -3.10 -12.37 -26.31
C ARG A 223 -3.34 -11.18 -25.39
N PHE A 224 -4.44 -10.46 -25.56
CA PHE A 224 -4.74 -9.33 -24.69
C PHE A 224 -5.13 -9.80 -23.28
N GLY A 225 -4.39 -9.32 -22.27
CA GLY A 225 -4.84 -9.32 -20.87
C GLY A 225 -5.65 -8.07 -20.54
N ASN A 226 -5.37 -6.95 -21.22
CA ASN A 226 -6.16 -5.72 -21.11
C ASN A 226 -5.98 -4.84 -22.37
N GLY A 227 -7.00 -4.07 -22.71
CA GLY A 227 -6.89 -2.97 -23.68
C GLY A 227 -7.13 -3.32 -25.14
N GLN A 228 -7.64 -4.51 -25.45
CA GLN A 228 -7.99 -4.90 -26.82
C GLN A 228 -8.88 -3.90 -27.57
N HIS A 229 -9.93 -3.35 -26.94
CA HIS A 229 -10.80 -2.36 -27.58
C HIS A 229 -10.09 -1.04 -27.85
N ARG A 230 -9.12 -0.67 -27.00
CA ARG A 230 -8.29 0.53 -27.21
C ARG A 230 -7.31 0.30 -28.36
N ALA A 231 -6.66 -0.86 -28.40
CA ALA A 231 -5.78 -1.25 -29.49
C ALA A 231 -6.53 -1.26 -30.83
N GLU A 232 -7.75 -1.79 -30.85
CA GLU A 232 -8.58 -1.78 -32.05
C GLU A 232 -9.04 -0.37 -32.44
N ALA A 233 -9.43 0.47 -31.48
CA ALA A 233 -9.79 1.85 -31.77
C ALA A 233 -8.60 2.63 -32.36
N LEU A 234 -7.40 2.45 -31.80
CA LEU A 234 -6.15 2.99 -32.36
C LEU A 234 -5.92 2.53 -33.80
N ARG A 235 -6.10 1.23 -34.07
CA ARG A 235 -5.98 0.65 -35.42
C ARG A 235 -6.96 1.27 -36.41
N ARG A 236 -8.24 1.38 -36.05
CA ARG A 236 -9.29 1.99 -36.89
C ARG A 236 -9.10 3.49 -37.12
N GLN A 237 -8.40 4.16 -36.21
CA GLN A 237 -8.08 5.59 -36.31
C GLN A 237 -6.70 5.84 -36.92
N ASN A 238 -6.04 4.81 -37.48
CA ASN A 238 -4.71 4.90 -38.09
C ASN A 238 -3.62 5.47 -37.16
N ALA A 239 -3.75 5.25 -35.85
CA ALA A 239 -2.70 5.58 -34.90
C ALA A 239 -1.50 4.66 -35.11
N THR A 240 -0.28 5.20 -35.04
CA THR A 240 0.95 4.43 -35.24
C THR A 240 1.52 3.87 -33.96
N VAL A 241 1.23 4.51 -32.82
CA VAL A 241 1.78 4.19 -31.50
C VAL A 241 0.68 3.78 -30.53
N ALA A 242 0.98 2.79 -29.70
CA ALA A 242 0.24 2.44 -28.51
C ALA A 242 1.14 2.53 -27.27
N ILE A 243 0.53 2.63 -26.10
CA ILE A 243 1.23 2.55 -24.80
C ILE A 243 0.82 1.26 -24.12
N MET A 244 1.81 0.43 -23.82
CA MET A 244 1.66 -0.89 -23.23
C MET A 244 2.39 -0.96 -21.89
N LEU A 245 1.86 -1.74 -20.96
CA LEU A 245 2.54 -2.18 -19.75
C LEU A 245 3.25 -3.49 -20.05
N ASP A 246 4.54 -3.51 -19.74
CA ASP A 246 5.40 -4.66 -19.89
C ASP A 246 6.17 -4.92 -18.59
N THR A 247 6.81 -6.08 -18.50
CA THR A 247 7.61 -6.46 -17.34
C THR A 247 9.01 -6.82 -17.81
N ARG A 248 10.03 -6.30 -17.12
CA ARG A 248 11.43 -6.67 -17.33
C ARG A 248 12.14 -6.95 -16.02
N LEU A 249 13.31 -7.59 -16.08
CA LEU A 249 14.16 -7.76 -14.90
C LEU A 249 14.74 -6.41 -14.47
N VAL A 250 14.99 -6.26 -13.17
CA VAL A 250 15.60 -5.04 -12.63
C VAL A 250 16.99 -4.78 -13.25
N ASP A 251 17.78 -5.83 -13.43
CA ASP A 251 19.16 -5.78 -13.97
C ASP A 251 19.24 -5.84 -15.51
N SER A 252 18.11 -5.99 -16.21
CA SER A 252 18.13 -5.96 -17.68
C SER A 252 18.13 -4.53 -18.21
N GLU A 253 18.73 -4.34 -19.38
CA GLU A 253 18.61 -3.09 -20.14
C GLU A 253 17.13 -2.66 -20.31
N PRO A 254 16.86 -1.34 -20.37
CA PRO A 254 15.51 -0.83 -20.66
C PRO A 254 14.93 -1.44 -21.93
N LEU A 255 13.63 -1.73 -21.91
CA LEU A 255 12.96 -2.26 -23.11
C LEU A 255 12.93 -1.21 -24.22
N PRO A 256 12.96 -1.60 -25.51
CA PRO A 256 12.79 -0.66 -26.61
C PRO A 256 11.50 0.16 -26.45
N GLY A 257 11.62 1.49 -26.46
CA GLY A 257 10.48 2.38 -26.28
C GLY A 257 9.98 2.52 -24.84
N GLU A 258 10.71 2.01 -23.83
CA GLU A 258 10.45 2.27 -22.42
C GLU A 258 10.39 3.77 -22.14
N ILE A 259 9.30 4.20 -21.49
CA ILE A 259 9.01 5.60 -21.17
C ILE A 259 9.16 5.83 -19.66
N ARG A 260 8.72 4.86 -18.86
CA ARG A 260 8.60 5.02 -17.40
C ARG A 260 8.51 3.68 -16.67
N ILE A 261 9.22 3.56 -15.54
CA ILE A 261 8.95 2.54 -14.51
C ILE A 261 7.73 2.98 -13.70
N VAL A 262 6.76 2.08 -13.51
CA VAL A 262 5.52 2.37 -12.76
C VAL A 262 5.35 1.54 -11.49
N LYS A 263 6.07 0.41 -11.38
CA LYS A 263 6.03 -0.44 -10.19
C LYS A 263 7.28 -1.35 -10.09
N GLU A 264 7.73 -1.59 -8.87
CA GLU A 264 8.73 -2.60 -8.50
C GLU A 264 8.00 -3.87 -8.00
N LEU A 265 8.47 -5.05 -8.43
CA LEU A 265 7.88 -6.37 -8.18
C LEU A 265 8.89 -7.37 -7.62
#